data_AF-A0A813HV93-F1
#
_entry.id   AF-A0A813HV93-F1
#
_cell.length_a   1.000
_cell.length_b   1.000
_cell.length_c   1.000
_cell.angle_alpha   90.00
_cell.angle_beta   90.00
_cell.angle_gamma   90.00
#
_symmetry.space_group_name_H-M   'P 1'
#
loop_
_entity.id
_entity.type
_entity.pdbx_description
1 polymer ?
#
loop_
_entity_poly.entity_id
_entity_poly.type
_entity_poly.pdbx_seq_one_letter_code
_entity_poly.pdbx_strand_id
1 'polypeptide(L)'
;PTHTSASPATSLNTSRKDSKGARKNKKSFMGNIGGTFFTVQETPVQQFVASRFYEFASILLILLNSAFIGIQTQLMAARALEDVARGDVLQTEVPPSIVIIGVFFNVIFTVELILRWYSAGLYDFWRREDLSWNCLDLFVVTAGLMDICFLIVSTSMGESDPPGSDFISKFSINRVLRVIRIVKVARVIRVLKFFRELRMMIFSIMNSMKSLLWVMLVLGLLFYVFGVSFTAAAVEFLETTAMWEDPAHK
;
A
#
# COMPACT_ATOMS: atom_id res chain seq x y z
N PRO A 1 10.53 -84.77 -5.49
CA PRO A 1 10.81 -83.32 -5.58
C PRO A 1 11.25 -82.92 -7.00
N THR A 2 10.28 -82.40 -7.76
CA THR A 2 10.39 -81.46 -8.90
C THR A 2 11.23 -81.84 -10.12
N HIS A 3 10.50 -82.19 -11.19
CA HIS A 3 10.83 -82.05 -12.61
C HIS A 3 11.22 -80.61 -13.00
N THR A 4 12.04 -80.45 -14.05
CA THR A 4 11.69 -79.56 -15.18
C THR A 4 12.60 -79.83 -16.39
N SER A 5 11.94 -80.05 -17.53
CA SER A 5 12.47 -80.10 -18.88
C SER A 5 11.88 -78.93 -19.69
N ALA A 6 12.46 -78.71 -20.88
CA ALA A 6 11.94 -78.00 -22.04
C ALA A 6 12.35 -76.53 -22.28
N SER A 7 12.58 -76.29 -23.57
CA SER A 7 13.11 -75.11 -24.29
C SER A 7 11.93 -74.32 -24.94
N PRO A 8 12.08 -73.50 -26.00
CA PRO A 8 12.52 -72.11 -26.08
C PRO A 8 11.44 -71.14 -26.68
N ALA A 9 11.83 -69.85 -26.83
CA ALA A 9 11.38 -68.86 -27.84
C ALA A 9 10.30 -67.80 -27.49
N THR A 10 10.52 -66.61 -28.12
CA THR A 10 9.56 -65.53 -28.47
C THR A 10 9.11 -64.62 -27.30
N SER A 11 9.11 -63.28 -27.36
CA SER A 11 8.85 -62.35 -28.46
C SER A 11 9.13 -60.88 -28.05
N LEU A 12 9.35 -60.02 -29.06
CA LEU A 12 8.98 -58.59 -29.12
C LEU A 12 9.65 -57.59 -28.15
N ASN A 13 10.85 -57.16 -28.55
CA ASN A 13 11.44 -55.90 -28.14
C ASN A 13 10.68 -54.74 -28.82
N THR A 14 9.81 -54.08 -28.06
CA THR A 14 9.00 -52.95 -28.54
C THR A 14 9.83 -51.66 -28.57
N SER A 15 9.74 -51.00 -29.73
CA SER A 15 9.99 -49.59 -30.01
C SER A 15 10.50 -48.68 -28.87
N ARG A 16 11.69 -48.14 -29.14
CA ARG A 16 11.91 -46.69 -29.26
C ARG A 16 11.68 -45.89 -27.96
N LYS A 17 12.76 -45.81 -27.18
CA LYS A 17 13.21 -44.57 -26.55
C LYS A 17 12.93 -43.39 -27.49
N ASP A 18 12.04 -42.49 -27.09
CA ASP A 18 12.04 -41.06 -27.43
C ASP A 18 10.96 -40.33 -26.59
N SER A 19 11.10 -40.40 -25.26
CA SER A 19 10.32 -39.57 -24.32
C SER A 19 11.24 -38.61 -23.60
N LYS A 20 11.70 -37.57 -24.28
CA LYS A 20 12.35 -36.39 -23.66
C LYS A 20 11.95 -35.13 -24.41
N GLY A 21 10.79 -34.58 -24.07
CA GLY A 21 10.32 -33.34 -24.68
C GLY A 21 9.02 -32.78 -24.11
N ALA A 22 8.79 -32.85 -22.79
CA ALA A 22 7.63 -32.19 -22.17
C ALA A 22 8.06 -31.47 -20.89
N ARG A 23 8.82 -30.37 -21.07
CA ARG A 23 9.25 -29.49 -19.99
C ARG A 23 8.18 -28.40 -19.80
N LYS A 24 7.53 -28.45 -18.63
CA LYS A 24 6.94 -27.32 -17.89
C LYS A 24 5.91 -26.45 -18.64
N ASN A 25 4.63 -26.75 -18.43
CA ASN A 25 3.62 -25.72 -18.14
C ASN A 25 2.40 -26.39 -17.51
N LYS A 26 2.42 -26.54 -16.19
CA LYS A 26 1.28 -27.09 -15.43
C LYS A 26 1.00 -26.18 -14.24
N LYS A 27 0.14 -25.19 -14.47
CA LYS A 27 -0.60 -24.47 -13.44
C LYS A 27 -2.03 -24.22 -13.93
N SER A 28 -2.72 -25.28 -14.33
CA SER A 28 -4.18 -25.27 -14.49
C SER A 28 -4.76 -25.67 -13.14
N PHE A 29 -5.56 -24.80 -12.52
CA PHE A 29 -6.36 -25.17 -11.36
C PHE A 29 -7.40 -26.21 -11.82
N MET A 30 -7.41 -27.36 -11.16
CA MET A 30 -8.14 -28.56 -11.57
C MET A 30 -9.33 -28.70 -10.62
N GLY A 31 -10.48 -28.13 -10.98
CA GLY A 31 -11.72 -28.25 -10.22
C GLY A 31 -12.50 -29.49 -10.65
N ASN A 32 -12.84 -30.38 -9.71
CA ASN A 32 -13.69 -31.54 -9.98
C ASN A 32 -15.10 -31.30 -9.42
N ILE A 33 -16.09 -31.15 -10.30
CA ILE A 33 -17.51 -31.20 -9.94
C ILE A 33 -18.15 -32.28 -10.83
N GLY A 34 -18.62 -33.36 -10.22
CA GLY A 34 -19.43 -34.38 -10.90
C GLY A 34 -18.72 -35.12 -12.05
N GLY A 35 -17.40 -35.38 -11.95
CA GLY A 35 -16.68 -36.18 -12.95
C GLY A 35 -16.45 -35.48 -14.29
N THR A 36 -16.81 -34.20 -14.42
CA THR A 36 -16.59 -33.42 -15.64
C THR A 36 -15.37 -32.51 -15.45
N PHE A 37 -14.36 -32.73 -16.29
CA PHE A 37 -13.09 -32.02 -16.24
C PHE A 37 -13.21 -30.69 -16.98
N PHE A 38 -13.42 -29.58 -16.25
CA PHE A 38 -13.40 -28.26 -16.85
C PHE A 38 -12.01 -27.64 -16.68
N THR A 39 -11.35 -27.37 -17.81
CA THR A 39 -10.16 -26.51 -17.82
C THR A 39 -10.65 -25.07 -17.91
N VAL A 40 -10.49 -24.29 -16.84
CA VAL A 40 -10.71 -22.84 -16.92
C VAL A 40 -9.62 -22.31 -17.84
N GLN A 41 -10.00 -21.91 -19.05
CA GLN A 41 -9.08 -21.36 -20.02
C GLN A 41 -8.64 -19.97 -19.53
N GLU A 42 -7.41 -19.88 -19.03
CA GLU A 42 -6.80 -18.62 -18.60
C GLU A 42 -6.84 -17.61 -19.75
N THR A 43 -7.47 -16.45 -19.52
CA THR A 43 -7.58 -15.39 -20.54
C THR A 43 -6.18 -14.89 -20.93
N PRO A 44 -5.96 -14.40 -22.17
CA PRO A 44 -4.65 -13.89 -22.59
C PRO A 44 -4.15 -12.74 -21.70
N VAL A 45 -5.07 -11.95 -21.14
CA VAL A 45 -4.76 -10.87 -20.17
C VAL A 45 -4.19 -11.43 -18.87
N GLN A 46 -4.74 -12.53 -18.38
CA GLN A 46 -4.28 -13.20 -17.16
C GLN A 46 -2.87 -13.79 -17.33
N GLN A 47 -2.58 -14.36 -18.51
CA GLN A 47 -1.24 -14.85 -18.83
C GLN A 47 -0.20 -13.72 -18.93
N PHE A 48 -0.61 -12.57 -19.48
CA PHE A 48 0.26 -11.39 -19.59
C PHE A 48 0.60 -10.79 -18.22
N VAL A 49 -0.41 -10.59 -17.35
CA VAL A 49 -0.22 -10.05 -15.99
C VAL A 49 0.60 -11.00 -15.11
N ALA A 50 0.50 -12.31 -15.33
CA ALA A 50 1.31 -13.32 -14.65
C ALA A 50 2.76 -13.44 -15.18
N SER A 51 3.11 -12.70 -16.23
CA SER A 51 4.45 -12.80 -16.84
C SER A 51 5.52 -12.15 -15.97
N ARG A 52 6.73 -12.76 -15.96
CA ARG A 52 7.90 -12.19 -15.26
C ARG A 52 8.30 -10.81 -15.78
N PHE A 53 8.04 -10.56 -17.06
CA PHE A 53 8.28 -9.27 -17.68
C PHE A 53 7.36 -8.20 -17.09
N TYR A 54 6.07 -8.50 -16.95
CA TYR A 54 5.11 -7.59 -16.33
C TYR A 54 5.49 -7.28 -14.87
N GLU A 55 5.87 -8.29 -14.08
CA GLU A 55 6.35 -8.10 -12.72
C GLU A 55 7.56 -7.16 -12.67
N PHE A 56 8.58 -7.41 -13.51
CA PHE A 56 9.78 -6.59 -13.56
C PHE A 56 9.50 -5.16 -14.03
N ALA A 57 8.68 -4.99 -15.06
CA ALA A 57 8.28 -3.69 -15.58
C ALA A 57 7.52 -2.88 -14.52
N SER A 58 6.61 -3.52 -13.76
CA SER A 58 5.87 -2.88 -12.67
C SER A 58 6.82 -2.41 -11.57
N ILE A 59 7.79 -3.25 -11.17
CA ILE A 59 8.80 -2.87 -10.15
C ILE A 59 9.64 -1.70 -10.64
N LEU A 60 10.15 -1.78 -11.88
CA LEU A 60 10.94 -0.71 -12.48
C LEU A 60 10.16 0.61 -12.51
N LEU A 61 8.87 0.55 -12.86
CA LEU A 61 8.01 1.72 -12.92
C LEU A 61 7.78 2.35 -11.54
N ILE A 62 7.60 1.54 -10.50
CA ILE A 62 7.52 2.04 -9.13
C ILE A 62 8.84 2.68 -8.70
N LEU A 63 9.98 2.07 -9.01
CA LEU A 63 11.30 2.62 -8.68
C LEU A 63 11.54 3.96 -9.40
N LEU A 64 11.23 4.04 -10.69
CA LEU A 64 11.34 5.28 -11.47
C LEU A 64 10.42 6.37 -10.92
N ASN A 65 9.17 6.03 -10.58
CA ASN A 65 8.25 6.98 -9.97
C ASN A 65 8.77 7.47 -8.60
N SER A 66 9.35 6.57 -7.80
CA SER A 66 9.88 6.89 -6.47
C SER A 66 11.09 7.82 -6.57
N ALA A 67 12.01 7.53 -7.51
CA ALA A 67 13.14 8.40 -7.80
C ALA A 67 12.67 9.79 -8.28
N PHE A 68 11.66 9.82 -9.16
CA PHE A 68 11.06 11.06 -9.63
C PHE A 68 10.46 11.89 -8.48
N ILE A 69 9.71 11.26 -7.57
CA ILE A 69 9.16 11.95 -6.39
C ILE A 69 10.29 12.51 -5.51
N GLY A 70 11.38 11.76 -5.33
CA GLY A 70 12.56 12.22 -4.58
C GLY A 70 13.19 13.47 -5.19
N ILE A 71 13.48 13.42 -6.49
CA ILE A 71 14.07 14.55 -7.25
C ILE A 71 13.13 15.76 -7.23
N GLN A 72 11.84 15.54 -7.49
CA GLN A 72 10.81 16.57 -7.43
C GLN A 72 10.79 17.25 -6.06
N THR A 73 10.79 16.47 -4.98
CA THR A 73 10.74 16.98 -3.61
C THR A 73 11.99 17.80 -3.27
N GLN A 74 13.17 17.31 -3.66
CA GLN A 74 14.42 18.02 -3.44
C GLN A 74 14.47 19.35 -4.22
N LEU A 75 14.02 19.35 -5.47
CA LEU A 75 13.96 20.56 -6.29
C LEU A 75 12.97 21.58 -5.70
N MET A 76 11.80 21.14 -5.24
CA MET A 76 10.83 22.00 -4.55
C MET A 76 11.39 22.58 -3.26
N ALA A 77 12.13 21.79 -2.48
CA ALA A 77 12.77 22.24 -1.25
C ALA A 77 13.86 23.29 -1.52
N ALA A 78 14.69 23.08 -2.55
CA ALA A 78 15.74 24.02 -2.94
C ALA A 78 15.15 25.38 -3.35
N ARG A 79 14.05 25.38 -4.12
CA ARG A 79 13.36 26.62 -4.52
C ARG A 79 12.68 27.32 -3.34
N ALA A 80 12.00 26.56 -2.49
CA ALA A 80 11.37 27.13 -1.30
C ALA A 80 12.40 27.80 -0.37
N LEU A 81 13.62 27.25 -0.27
CA LEU A 81 14.71 27.88 0.47
C LEU A 81 15.16 29.21 -0.17
N GLU A 82 15.23 29.24 -1.50
CA GLU A 82 15.62 30.44 -2.25
C GLU A 82 14.58 31.57 -2.13
N ASP A 83 13.29 31.22 -2.11
CA ASP A 83 12.18 32.18 -1.93
C ASP A 83 12.20 32.79 -0.52
N VAL A 84 12.46 31.96 0.51
CA VAL A 84 12.64 32.42 1.89
C VAL A 84 13.86 33.33 2.01
N ALA A 85 14.96 33.01 1.33
CA ALA A 85 16.16 33.84 1.33
C ALA A 85 15.93 35.21 0.66
N ARG A 86 15.03 35.28 -0.33
CA ARG A 86 14.60 36.53 -0.98
C ARG A 86 13.56 37.32 -0.17
N GLY A 87 12.98 36.72 0.86
CA GLY A 87 11.91 37.34 1.66
C GLY A 87 10.55 37.36 0.95
N ASP A 88 10.40 36.61 -0.14
CA ASP A 88 9.17 36.52 -0.91
C ASP A 88 8.16 35.57 -0.25
N VAL A 89 6.87 35.79 -0.53
CA VAL A 89 5.83 34.82 -0.16
C VAL A 89 6.12 33.49 -0.85
N LEU A 90 5.94 32.38 -0.12
CA LEU A 90 6.29 31.02 -0.55
C LEU A 90 5.34 30.53 -1.66
N GLN A 91 5.47 31.09 -2.86
CA GLN A 91 4.77 30.69 -4.07
C GLN A 91 5.59 29.58 -4.73
N THR A 92 5.45 28.36 -4.23
CA THR A 92 6.07 27.19 -4.86
C THR A 92 5.35 26.86 -6.16
N GLU A 93 5.53 27.67 -7.20
CA GLU A 93 5.06 27.35 -8.53
C GLU A 93 5.83 26.14 -9.04
N VAL A 94 5.09 25.04 -9.19
CA VAL A 94 5.65 23.79 -9.68
C VAL A 94 5.76 23.89 -11.20
N PRO A 95 6.94 23.63 -11.79
CA PRO A 95 7.09 23.63 -13.24
C PRO A 95 6.05 22.74 -13.91
N PRO A 96 5.41 23.20 -15.00
CA PRO A 96 4.45 22.39 -15.73
C PRO A 96 5.01 21.03 -16.16
N SER A 97 6.29 20.95 -16.52
CA SER A 97 6.96 19.71 -16.90
C SER A 97 6.92 18.64 -15.81
N ILE A 98 7.14 19.04 -14.56
CA ILE A 98 7.12 18.14 -13.40
C ILE A 98 5.70 17.63 -13.13
N VAL A 99 4.70 18.51 -13.29
CA VAL A 99 3.29 18.14 -13.16
C VAL A 99 2.92 17.11 -14.23
N ILE A 100 3.26 17.38 -15.50
CA ILE A 100 2.95 16.49 -16.62
C ILE A 100 3.55 15.09 -16.42
N ILE A 101 4.81 15.01 -15.99
CA ILE A 101 5.47 13.72 -15.69
C ILE A 101 4.77 13.00 -14.53
N GLY A 102 4.37 13.73 -13.48
CA GLY A 102 3.63 13.16 -12.36
C GLY A 102 2.27 12.57 -12.78
N VAL A 103 1.53 13.29 -13.63
CA VAL A 103 0.26 12.84 -14.22
C VAL A 103 0.49 11.59 -15.07
N PHE A 104 1.52 11.58 -15.91
CA PHE A 104 1.88 10.44 -16.76
C PHE A 104 2.09 9.15 -15.94
N PHE A 105 2.89 9.22 -14.88
CA PHE A 105 3.06 8.06 -13.99
C PHE A 105 1.75 7.62 -13.35
N ASN A 106 0.90 8.56 -12.93
CA ASN A 106 -0.38 8.24 -12.31
C ASN A 106 -1.34 7.53 -13.29
N VAL A 107 -1.36 7.95 -14.55
CA VAL A 107 -2.13 7.29 -15.61
C VAL A 107 -1.63 5.87 -15.82
N ILE A 108 -0.32 5.65 -15.91
CA ILE A 108 0.21 4.29 -16.08
C ILE A 108 -0.14 3.40 -14.88
N PHE A 109 -0.04 3.88 -13.65
CA PHE A 109 -0.45 3.10 -12.47
C PHE A 109 -1.95 2.78 -12.47
N THR A 110 -2.77 3.71 -12.95
CA THR A 110 -4.21 3.50 -13.09
C THR A 110 -4.48 2.39 -14.10
N VAL A 111 -3.82 2.42 -15.26
CA VAL A 111 -3.90 1.37 -16.28
C VAL A 111 -3.39 0.03 -15.74
N GLU A 112 -2.25 0.01 -15.06
CA GLU A 112 -1.68 -1.19 -14.43
C GLU A 112 -2.67 -1.82 -13.42
N LEU A 113 -3.28 -1.00 -12.57
CA LEU A 113 -4.29 -1.45 -11.60
C LEU A 113 -5.53 -2.02 -12.30
N ILE A 114 -6.01 -1.35 -13.35
CA ILE A 114 -7.16 -1.79 -14.13
C ILE A 114 -6.86 -3.14 -14.82
N LEU A 115 -5.70 -3.29 -15.46
CA LEU A 115 -5.30 -4.57 -16.08
C LEU A 115 -5.26 -5.70 -15.05
N ARG A 116 -4.68 -5.42 -13.86
CA ARG A 116 -4.61 -6.38 -12.77
C ARG A 116 -6.00 -6.76 -12.28
N TRP A 117 -6.90 -5.79 -12.15
CA TRP A 117 -8.28 -6.01 -11.73
C TRP A 117 -9.07 -6.85 -12.76
N TYR A 118 -8.96 -6.53 -14.05
CA TYR A 118 -9.55 -7.33 -15.13
C TYR A 118 -9.00 -8.77 -15.15
N SER A 119 -7.70 -8.95 -14.93
CA SER A 119 -7.08 -10.28 -14.93
C SER A 119 -7.49 -11.17 -13.77
N ALA A 120 -7.80 -10.58 -12.61
CA ALA A 120 -8.14 -11.32 -11.40
C ALA A 120 -9.62 -11.67 -11.31
N GLY A 121 -10.49 -10.96 -12.04
CA GLY A 121 -11.95 -11.06 -11.90
C GLY A 121 -12.46 -10.37 -10.63
N LEU A 122 -13.65 -9.74 -10.70
CA LEU A 122 -14.19 -8.94 -9.59
C LEU A 122 -14.37 -9.72 -8.29
N TYR A 123 -14.79 -10.99 -8.37
CA TYR A 123 -15.10 -11.82 -7.22
C TYR A 123 -13.84 -12.37 -6.53
N ASP A 124 -12.86 -12.81 -7.31
CA ASP A 124 -11.62 -13.38 -6.77
C ASP A 124 -10.64 -12.31 -6.29
N PHE A 125 -10.75 -11.07 -6.80
CA PHE A 125 -9.96 -9.93 -6.31
C PHE A 125 -10.25 -9.59 -4.84
N TRP A 126 -11.50 -9.78 -4.39
CA TRP A 126 -11.94 -9.43 -3.03
C TRP A 126 -11.89 -10.61 -2.04
N ARG A 127 -11.52 -11.82 -2.48
CA ARG A 127 -11.50 -13.01 -1.61
C ARG A 127 -10.09 -13.55 -1.32
N ARG A 128 -9.07 -12.97 -1.95
CA ARG A 128 -7.66 -13.40 -1.79
C ARG A 128 -7.03 -12.87 -0.51
N GLU A 129 -6.05 -13.64 -0.03
CA GLU A 129 -5.13 -13.30 1.07
C GLU A 129 -4.41 -11.95 0.87
N ASP A 130 -4.34 -11.47 -0.38
CA ASP A 130 -3.74 -10.20 -0.77
C ASP A 130 -4.69 -8.98 -0.75
N LEU A 131 -5.90 -9.12 -0.17
CA LEU A 131 -6.91 -8.05 -0.14
C LEU A 131 -6.37 -6.72 0.38
N SER A 132 -5.60 -6.74 1.47
CA SER A 132 -5.01 -5.54 2.07
C SER A 132 -4.05 -4.82 1.10
N TRP A 133 -3.28 -5.57 0.32
CA TRP A 133 -2.36 -5.02 -0.67
C TRP A 133 -3.09 -4.43 -1.87
N ASN A 134 -4.17 -5.07 -2.28
CA ASN A 134 -5.05 -4.61 -3.35
C ASN A 134 -5.83 -3.35 -2.95
N CYS A 135 -6.31 -3.29 -1.70
CA CYS A 135 -6.98 -2.11 -1.14
C CYS A 135 -6.01 -0.92 -1.03
N LEU A 136 -4.78 -1.17 -0.56
CA LEU A 136 -3.73 -0.14 -0.54
C LEU A 136 -3.43 0.39 -1.94
N ASP A 137 -3.34 -0.50 -2.93
CA ASP A 137 -3.12 -0.14 -4.33
C ASP A 137 -4.23 0.79 -4.85
N LEU A 138 -5.49 0.39 -4.64
CA LEU A 138 -6.66 1.19 -5.00
C LEU A 138 -6.65 2.56 -4.32
N PHE A 139 -6.40 2.61 -3.01
CA PHE A 139 -6.32 3.85 -2.24
C PHE A 139 -5.25 4.81 -2.78
N VAL A 140 -4.07 4.28 -3.13
CA VAL A 140 -2.97 5.09 -3.65
C VAL A 140 -3.28 5.65 -5.05
N VAL A 141 -3.93 4.87 -5.91
CA VAL A 141 -4.34 5.32 -7.25
C VAL A 141 -5.45 6.37 -7.14
N THR A 142 -6.49 6.13 -6.33
CA THR A 142 -7.60 7.07 -6.16
C THR A 142 -7.14 8.38 -5.54
N ALA A 143 -6.26 8.34 -4.53
CA ALA A 143 -5.66 9.56 -3.98
C ALA A 143 -4.81 10.32 -5.01
N GLY A 144 -4.14 9.61 -5.92
CA GLY A 144 -3.43 10.23 -7.06
C GLY A 144 -4.39 10.91 -8.04
N LEU A 145 -5.54 10.30 -8.33
CA LEU A 145 -6.57 10.91 -9.16
C LEU A 145 -7.19 12.14 -8.49
N MET A 146 -7.41 12.07 -7.17
CA MET A 146 -7.88 13.20 -6.37
C MET A 146 -6.90 14.37 -6.39
N ASP A 147 -5.59 14.12 -6.34
CA ASP A 147 -4.56 15.17 -6.49
C ASP A 147 -4.65 15.89 -7.84
N ILE A 148 -4.80 15.13 -8.92
CA ILE A 148 -4.96 15.71 -10.27
C ILE A 148 -6.26 16.50 -10.37
N CYS A 149 -7.36 15.95 -9.84
CA CYS A 149 -8.65 16.64 -9.80
C CYS A 149 -8.55 17.95 -9.02
N PHE A 150 -7.92 17.93 -7.85
CA PHE A 150 -7.70 19.10 -7.02
C PHE A 150 -6.86 20.17 -7.74
N LEU A 151 -5.78 19.77 -8.42
CA LEU A 151 -4.95 20.66 -9.23
C LEU A 151 -5.75 21.32 -10.36
N ILE A 152 -6.59 20.56 -11.06
CA ILE A 152 -7.42 21.08 -12.15
C ILE A 152 -8.44 22.09 -11.59
N VAL A 153 -9.15 21.73 -10.52
CA VAL A 153 -10.14 22.59 -9.87
C VAL A 153 -9.49 23.88 -9.37
N SER A 154 -8.31 23.80 -8.74
CA SER A 154 -7.60 25.00 -8.26
C SER A 154 -7.12 25.91 -9.39
N THR A 155 -6.89 25.35 -10.58
CA THR A 155 -6.47 26.13 -11.76
C THR A 155 -7.66 26.69 -12.54
N SER A 156 -8.79 25.96 -12.58
CA SER A 156 -9.99 26.38 -13.30
C SER A 156 -10.88 27.33 -12.49
N MET A 157 -10.80 27.29 -11.16
CA MET A 157 -11.39 28.30 -10.28
C MET A 157 -10.47 29.51 -10.19
N GLY A 158 -10.24 30.16 -11.34
CA GLY A 158 -9.59 31.45 -11.39
C GLY A 158 -10.47 32.52 -10.75
N GLU A 159 -9.94 33.19 -9.72
CA GLU A 159 -10.19 34.60 -9.37
C GLU A 159 -11.65 35.06 -9.21
N SER A 160 -12.59 34.16 -8.92
CA SER A 160 -13.98 34.52 -8.62
C SER A 160 -14.38 33.99 -7.25
N ASP A 161 -13.77 34.49 -6.18
CA ASP A 161 -14.35 34.34 -4.84
C ASP A 161 -14.44 35.69 -4.10
N PRO A 162 -15.55 35.95 -3.38
CA PRO A 162 -15.83 37.23 -2.73
C PRO A 162 -14.89 37.47 -1.53
N PRO A 163 -14.67 38.73 -1.14
CA PRO A 163 -13.77 39.07 -0.03
C PRO A 163 -14.35 38.57 1.31
N GLY A 164 -13.86 37.43 1.81
CA GLY A 164 -14.23 36.94 3.15
C GLY A 164 -13.93 35.48 3.51
N SER A 165 -13.65 34.58 2.56
CA SER A 165 -13.46 33.14 2.82
C SER A 165 -11.99 32.66 2.86
N ASP A 166 -11.03 33.58 2.69
CA ASP A 166 -9.64 33.31 2.31
C ASP A 166 -8.80 32.48 3.30
N PHE A 167 -9.08 32.52 4.60
CA PHE A 167 -8.24 31.81 5.58
C PHE A 167 -8.61 30.33 5.72
N ILE A 168 -9.89 29.98 5.65
CA ILE A 168 -10.35 28.58 5.84
C ILE A 168 -10.05 27.75 4.57
N SER A 169 -10.25 28.32 3.38
CA SER A 169 -9.94 27.67 2.12
C SER A 169 -8.43 27.45 1.96
N LYS A 170 -7.59 28.49 2.13
CA LYS A 170 -6.13 28.37 1.98
C LYS A 170 -5.49 27.41 3.00
N PHE A 171 -5.98 27.40 4.26
CA PHE A 171 -5.48 26.49 5.28
C PHE A 171 -5.91 25.04 5.02
N SER A 172 -7.13 24.82 4.53
CA SER A 172 -7.62 23.49 4.16
C SER A 172 -6.85 22.91 2.97
N ILE A 173 -6.59 23.74 1.95
CA ILE A 173 -5.83 23.37 0.76
C ILE A 173 -4.40 22.93 1.14
N ASN A 174 -3.69 23.68 1.98
CA ASN A 174 -2.32 23.32 2.38
C ASN A 174 -2.27 22.02 3.22
N ARG A 175 -3.30 21.77 4.06
CA ARG A 175 -3.43 20.50 4.79
C ARG A 175 -3.67 19.32 3.85
N VAL A 176 -4.57 19.49 2.89
CA VAL A 176 -4.91 18.47 1.88
C VAL A 176 -3.68 18.14 1.02
N LEU A 177 -2.94 19.15 0.56
CA LEU A 177 -1.68 18.97 -0.17
C LEU A 177 -0.65 18.17 0.64
N ARG A 178 -0.57 18.39 1.96
CA ARG A 178 0.34 17.64 2.84
C ARG A 178 -0.04 16.17 2.95
N VAL A 179 -1.32 15.86 3.11
CA VAL A 179 -1.81 14.47 3.14
C VAL A 179 -1.56 13.78 1.80
N ILE A 180 -1.86 14.46 0.69
CA ILE A 180 -1.65 13.92 -0.65
C ILE A 180 -0.17 13.61 -0.91
N ARG A 181 0.77 14.44 -0.43
CA ARG A 181 2.21 14.14 -0.52
C ARG A 181 2.58 12.83 0.18
N ILE A 182 2.00 12.55 1.35
CA ILE A 182 2.23 11.29 2.06
C ILE A 182 1.75 10.12 1.21
N VAL A 183 0.60 10.25 0.54
CA VAL A 183 0.07 9.20 -0.33
C VAL A 183 0.94 8.98 -1.58
N LYS A 184 1.58 10.03 -2.11
CA LYS A 184 2.60 9.90 -3.17
C LYS A 184 3.77 9.03 -2.71
N VAL A 185 4.27 9.26 -1.49
CA VAL A 185 5.37 8.46 -0.91
C VAL A 185 4.91 7.02 -0.60
N ALA A 186 3.65 6.82 -0.21
CA ALA A 186 3.08 5.49 0.04
C ALA A 186 3.13 4.58 -1.20
N ARG A 187 3.32 5.10 -2.42
CA ARG A 187 3.56 4.30 -3.64
C ARG A 187 4.78 3.38 -3.51
N VAL A 188 5.81 3.79 -2.77
CA VAL A 188 7.01 2.99 -2.51
C VAL A 188 6.67 1.68 -1.78
N ILE A 189 5.67 1.72 -0.89
CA ILE A 189 5.19 0.54 -0.13
C ILE A 189 4.69 -0.55 -1.09
N ARG A 190 4.24 -0.19 -2.30
CA ARG A 190 3.82 -1.16 -3.32
C ARG A 190 4.97 -2.04 -3.80
N VAL A 191 6.23 -1.61 -3.70
CA VAL A 191 7.39 -2.47 -4.00
C VAL A 191 7.44 -3.67 -3.04
N LEU A 192 7.07 -3.47 -1.78
CA LEU A 192 7.17 -4.47 -0.72
C LEU A 192 6.30 -5.69 -0.99
N LYS A 193 5.19 -5.55 -1.73
CA LYS A 193 4.28 -6.67 -2.05
C LYS A 193 4.86 -7.66 -3.07
N PHE A 194 5.82 -7.22 -3.89
CA PHE A 194 6.48 -8.08 -4.89
C PHE A 194 7.52 -9.00 -4.27
N PHE A 195 8.15 -8.58 -3.17
CA PHE A 195 9.13 -9.40 -2.46
C PHE A 195 8.44 -10.23 -1.39
N ARG A 196 8.37 -11.55 -1.60
CA ARG A 196 7.75 -12.49 -0.64
C ARG A 196 8.32 -12.32 0.76
N GLU A 197 9.63 -12.18 0.88
CA GLU A 197 10.31 -12.03 2.19
C GLU A 197 9.90 -10.75 2.91
N LEU A 198 9.83 -9.61 2.19
CA LEU A 198 9.37 -8.34 2.76
C LEU A 198 7.90 -8.43 3.20
N ARG A 199 7.05 -9.06 2.39
CA ARG A 199 5.64 -9.28 2.76
C ARG A 199 5.51 -10.11 4.05
N MET A 200 6.27 -11.19 4.17
CA MET A 200 6.27 -12.03 5.37
C MET A 200 6.77 -11.25 6.60
N MET A 201 7.83 -10.44 6.44
CA MET A 201 8.36 -9.60 7.50
C MET A 201 7.31 -8.58 8.00
N ILE A 202 6.62 -7.91 7.07
CA ILE A 202 5.55 -6.96 7.41
C ILE A 202 4.41 -7.68 8.12
N PHE A 203 4.01 -8.87 7.66
CA PHE A 203 2.99 -9.66 8.33
C PHE A 203 3.38 -10.01 9.77
N SER A 204 4.64 -10.39 10.02
CA SER A 204 5.16 -10.63 11.36
C SER A 204 5.12 -9.37 12.24
N ILE A 205 5.49 -8.21 11.69
CA ILE A 205 5.42 -6.91 12.39
C ILE A 205 3.97 -6.58 12.74
N MET A 206 3.03 -6.71 11.79
CA MET A 206 1.62 -6.43 12.03
C MET A 206 1.03 -7.35 13.12
N ASN A 207 1.44 -8.62 13.13
CA ASN A 207 1.00 -9.56 14.15
C ASN A 207 1.54 -9.21 15.55
N SER A 208 2.81 -8.79 15.66
CA SER A 208 3.38 -8.37 16.95
C SER A 208 2.80 -7.03 17.43
N MET A 209 2.46 -6.10 16.53
CA MET A 209 1.81 -4.83 16.86
C MET A 209 0.49 -5.04 17.62
N LYS A 210 -0.29 -6.06 17.27
CA LYS A 210 -1.53 -6.37 18.00
C LYS A 210 -1.27 -6.70 19.47
N SER A 211 -0.22 -7.48 19.76
CA SER A 211 0.20 -7.77 21.13
C SER A 211 0.68 -6.51 21.85
N LEU A 212 1.49 -5.70 21.18
CA LEU A 212 1.98 -4.43 21.74
C LEU A 212 0.84 -3.47 22.09
N LEU A 213 -0.22 -3.41 21.28
CA LEU A 213 -1.39 -2.57 21.59
C LEU A 213 -2.06 -2.97 22.91
N TRP A 214 -2.17 -4.27 23.22
CA TRP A 214 -2.70 -4.72 24.50
C TRP A 214 -1.80 -4.32 25.67
N VAL A 215 -0.49 -4.45 25.51
CA VAL A 215 0.48 -4.01 26.53
C VAL A 215 0.39 -2.51 26.76
N MET A 216 0.32 -1.71 25.69
CA MET A 216 0.16 -0.27 25.77
C MET A 216 -1.14 0.14 26.46
N LEU A 217 -2.24 -0.59 26.22
CA LEU A 217 -3.52 -0.35 26.89
C LEU A 217 -3.41 -0.60 28.40
N VAL A 218 -2.82 -1.72 28.80
CA VAL A 218 -2.61 -2.05 30.22
C VAL A 218 -1.71 -1.01 30.90
N LEU A 219 -0.62 -0.60 30.24
CA LEU A 219 0.27 0.45 30.74
C LEU A 219 -0.47 1.80 30.87
N GLY A 220 -1.30 2.15 29.90
CA GLY A 220 -2.13 3.34 29.95
C GLY A 220 -3.15 3.32 31.09
N LEU A 221 -3.77 2.16 31.35
CA LEU A 221 -4.67 1.98 32.50
C LEU A 221 -3.92 2.15 33.83
N LEU A 222 -2.69 1.63 33.92
CA LEU A 222 -1.84 1.79 35.09
C LEU A 222 -1.51 3.26 35.33
N PHE A 223 -1.10 4.00 34.29
CA PHE A 223 -0.86 5.45 34.40
C PHE A 223 -2.13 6.20 34.83
N TYR A 224 -3.29 5.81 34.32
CA TYR A 224 -4.57 6.40 34.73
C TYR A 224 -4.85 6.18 36.22
N VAL A 225 -4.70 4.95 36.72
CA VAL A 225 -4.91 4.65 38.15
C VAL A 225 -3.98 5.48 39.03
N PHE A 226 -2.68 5.48 38.74
CA PHE A 226 -1.73 6.30 39.52
C PHE A 226 -2.03 7.79 39.45
N GLY A 227 -2.41 8.30 38.28
CA GLY A 227 -2.83 9.69 38.11
C GLY A 227 -4.02 10.07 38.99
N VAL A 228 -5.04 9.21 39.04
CA VAL A 228 -6.21 9.41 39.91
C VAL A 228 -5.81 9.33 41.38
N SER A 229 -5.03 8.33 41.78
CA SER A 229 -4.59 8.16 43.18
C SER A 229 -3.78 9.36 43.68
N PHE A 230 -2.83 9.87 42.89
CA PHE A 230 -2.05 11.04 43.27
C PHE A 230 -2.88 12.32 43.30
N THR A 231 -3.83 12.47 42.38
CA THR A 231 -4.74 13.62 42.39
C THR A 231 -5.63 13.59 43.63
N ALA A 232 -6.19 12.43 43.97
CA ALA A 232 -7.00 12.26 45.17
C ALA A 232 -6.18 12.55 46.45
N ALA A 233 -4.96 12.01 46.56
CA ALA A 233 -4.08 12.28 47.69
C ALA A 233 -3.67 13.76 47.79
N ALA A 234 -3.45 14.44 46.66
CA ALA A 234 -3.16 15.87 46.65
C ALA A 234 -4.36 16.71 47.11
N VAL A 235 -5.58 16.34 46.71
CA VAL A 235 -6.82 16.99 47.17
C VAL A 235 -6.98 16.79 48.67
N GLU A 236 -6.83 15.56 49.17
CA GLU A 236 -6.91 15.25 50.61
C GLU A 236 -5.85 16.03 51.42
N PHE A 237 -4.63 16.15 50.91
CA PHE A 237 -3.59 16.97 51.53
C PHE A 237 -3.98 18.44 51.60
N LEU A 238 -4.50 19.01 50.50
CA LEU A 238 -4.93 20.41 50.45
C LEU A 238 -6.13 20.69 51.37
N GLU A 239 -7.12 19.80 51.42
CA GLU A 239 -8.26 19.91 52.35
C GLU A 239 -7.78 19.87 53.80
N THR A 240 -6.88 18.94 54.12
CA THR A 240 -6.30 18.83 55.46
C THR A 240 -5.56 20.10 55.83
N THR A 241 -4.66 20.62 54.98
CA THR A 241 -3.91 21.85 55.24
C THR A 241 -4.81 23.09 55.36
N ALA A 242 -5.83 23.21 54.49
CA ALA A 242 -6.78 24.33 54.53
C ALA A 242 -7.56 24.40 55.85
N MET A 243 -7.91 23.26 56.46
CA MET A 243 -8.56 23.24 57.78
C MET A 243 -7.67 23.80 58.90
N TRP A 244 -6.34 23.75 58.78
CA TRP A 244 -5.42 24.29 59.80
C TRP A 244 -5.05 25.76 59.59
N GLU A 245 -5.29 26.31 58.39
CA GLU A 245 -5.02 27.71 58.04
C GLU A 245 -6.24 28.63 58.17
N ASP A 246 -7.46 28.10 58.36
CA ASP A 246 -8.66 28.92 58.56
C ASP A 246 -8.54 29.80 59.83
N PRO A 247 -8.49 31.15 59.70
CA PRO A 247 -8.39 32.04 60.85
C PRO A 247 -9.62 32.03 61.74
N ALA A 248 -10.73 31.37 61.36
CA ALA A 248 -11.90 31.21 62.22
C ALA A 248 -11.70 30.23 63.39
N HIS A 249 -10.65 29.40 63.35
CA HIS A 249 -10.34 28.40 64.39
C HIS A 249 -9.11 28.72 65.26
N LYS A 250 -8.54 29.93 65.17
CA LYS A 250 -7.49 30.42 66.08
C LYS A 250 -8.02 31.41 67.12
#